data_AF-A0A914Y989-F1
#
_entry.id   AF-A0A914Y989-F1
#
_cell.length_a   1.000
_cell.length_b   1.000
_cell.length_c   1.000
_cell.angle_alpha   90.00
_cell.angle_beta   90.00
_cell.angle_gamma   90.00
#
_symmetry.space_group_name_H-M   'P 1'
#
loop_
_entity.id
_entity.type
_entity.pdbx_description
1 polymer ?
#
loop_
_entity_poly.entity_id
_entity_poly.type
_entity_poly.pdbx_seq_one_letter_code
_entity_poly.pdbx_strand_id
1 'polypeptide(L)'
;MFLVMLHQCFPQLATKTPRGENEQQDANECWAELVRCVNNELDIDINGKKVNFRKFIEGVHQIHFKNTEAEDEETHSVETFTEVSY
;
A
#
# COMPACT_ATOMS: atom_id res chain seq x y z
N MET A 1 -15.36 7.54 15.99
CA MET A 1 -14.78 8.77 15.41
C MET A 1 -13.93 8.45 14.19
N PHE A 2 -12.99 7.50 14.26
CA PHE A 2 -12.14 7.09 13.12
C PHE A 2 -12.91 6.70 11.86
N LEU A 3 -13.90 5.80 11.95
CA LEU A 3 -14.68 5.35 10.80
C LEU A 3 -15.37 6.51 10.04
N VAL A 4 -15.84 7.53 10.76
CA VAL A 4 -16.48 8.71 10.14
C VAL A 4 -15.45 9.51 9.35
N MET A 5 -14.25 9.70 9.90
CA MET A 5 -13.14 10.35 9.20
C MET A 5 -12.69 9.53 7.99
N LEU A 6 -12.60 8.21 8.15
CA LEU A 6 -12.26 7.29 7.05
C LEU A 6 -13.26 7.43 5.89
N HIS A 7 -14.56 7.43 6.18
CA HIS A 7 -15.62 7.65 5.18
C HIS A 7 -15.57 9.04 4.54
N GLN A 8 -15.09 10.07 5.26
CA GLN A 8 -14.91 11.41 4.70
C GLN A 8 -13.70 11.49 3.77
N CYS A 9 -12.59 10.82 4.12
CA CYS A 9 -11.38 10.77 3.33
C CYS A 9 -11.51 9.85 2.11
N PHE A 10 -12.24 8.74 2.26
CA PHE A 10 -12.42 7.69 1.25
C PHE A 10 -13.91 7.35 1.12
N PRO A 11 -14.69 8.18 0.40
CA PRO A 11 -16.15 8.00 0.28
C PRO A 11 -16.56 6.67 -0.35
N GLN A 12 -15.69 6.05 -1.14
CA GLN A 12 -15.97 4.74 -1.73
C GLN A 12 -16.11 3.64 -0.67
N LEU A 13 -15.48 3.79 0.50
CA LEU A 13 -15.64 2.87 1.63
C LEU A 13 -16.93 3.11 2.44
N ALA A 14 -17.75 4.09 2.04
CA ALA A 14 -18.93 4.53 2.79
C ALA A 14 -20.25 4.20 2.06
N THR A 15 -20.24 3.29 1.09
CA THR A 15 -21.46 2.93 0.36
C THR A 15 -22.50 2.30 1.29
N LYS A 16 -23.77 2.47 0.92
CA LYS A 16 -24.90 2.05 1.72
C LYS A 16 -25.84 1.19 0.90
N THR A 17 -26.40 0.18 1.57
CA THR A 17 -27.43 -0.68 1.01
C THR A 17 -28.68 0.15 0.70
N PRO A 18 -29.62 -0.38 -0.10
CA PRO A 18 -30.91 0.27 -0.32
C PRO A 18 -31.71 0.56 0.98
N ARG A 19 -31.38 -0.11 2.09
CA ARG A 19 -31.99 0.11 3.42
C ARG A 19 -31.27 1.19 4.24
N GLY A 20 -30.20 1.79 3.70
CA GLY A 20 -29.43 2.86 4.34
C GLY A 20 -28.36 2.38 5.33
N GLU A 21 -28.14 1.06 5.42
CA GLU A 21 -27.09 0.44 6.24
C GLU A 21 -25.76 0.47 5.49
N ASN A 22 -24.62 0.51 6.20
CA ASN A 22 -23.31 0.46 5.55
C ASN A 22 -23.10 -0.90 4.86
N GLU A 23 -22.57 -0.87 3.65
CA GLU A 23 -22.19 -2.08 2.91
C GLU A 23 -20.82 -2.59 3.36
N GLN A 24 -20.60 -3.89 3.18
CA GLN A 24 -19.27 -4.48 3.34
C GLN A 24 -18.37 -3.99 2.19
N GLN A 25 -17.12 -3.67 2.55
CA GLN A 25 -16.13 -3.14 1.62
C GLN A 25 -14.96 -4.12 1.49
N ASP A 26 -14.16 -3.91 0.44
CA ASP A 26 -12.91 -4.66 0.24
C ASP A 26 -11.88 -4.27 1.33
N ALA A 27 -11.40 -5.29 2.06
CA ALA A 27 -10.40 -5.10 3.11
C ALA A 27 -9.04 -4.67 2.54
N ASN A 28 -8.68 -5.17 1.36
CA ASN A 28 -7.43 -4.84 0.69
C ASN A 28 -7.43 -3.37 0.24
N GLU A 29 -8.55 -2.88 -0.28
CA GLU A 29 -8.70 -1.46 -0.63
C GLU A 29 -8.56 -0.56 0.61
N CYS A 30 -9.23 -0.94 1.71
CA CYS A 30 -9.11 -0.22 2.98
C CYS A 30 -7.66 -0.20 3.48
N TRP A 31 -6.96 -1.34 3.43
CA TRP A 31 -5.55 -1.43 3.82
C TRP A 31 -4.64 -0.53 2.96
N ALA A 32 -4.79 -0.58 1.64
CA ALA A 32 -3.99 0.22 0.72
C ALA A 32 -4.14 1.73 0.99
N GLU A 33 -5.35 2.20 1.25
CA GLU A 33 -5.59 3.62 1.60
C GLU A 33 -4.99 4.02 2.94
N LEU A 34 -5.07 3.14 3.95
CA LEU A 34 -4.43 3.38 5.25
C LEU A 34 -2.91 3.46 5.13
N VAL A 35 -2.30 2.50 4.44
CA VAL A 35 -0.85 2.46 4.21
C VAL A 35 -0.40 3.71 3.44
N ARG A 36 -1.18 4.16 2.45
CA ARG A 36 -0.90 5.39 1.71
C ARG A 36 -0.84 6.63 2.59
N CYS A 37 -1.74 6.76 3.57
CA CYS A 37 -1.73 7.88 4.52
C CYS A 37 -0.53 7.82 5.48
N VAL A 38 -0.13 6.62 5.91
CA VAL A 38 0.83 6.45 7.01
C VAL A 38 2.28 6.40 6.50
N ASN A 39 2.52 5.90 5.29
CA ASN A 39 3.86 5.60 4.79
C ASN A 39 4.87 6.76 4.86
N ASN A 40 4.44 8.00 4.62
CA ASN A 40 5.36 9.14 4.59
C ASN A 40 5.28 10.01 5.85
N GLU A 41 4.23 9.85 6.65
CA GLU A 41 3.93 10.75 7.77
C GLU A 41 4.26 10.14 9.14
N LEU A 42 4.43 8.81 9.22
CA LEU A 42 4.68 8.11 10.47
C LEU A 42 6.16 7.75 10.66
N ASP A 43 6.77 8.36 11.67
CA ASP A 43 8.05 7.94 12.22
C ASP A 43 7.86 7.15 13.52
N ILE A 44 8.57 6.03 13.63
CA ILE A 44 8.65 5.23 14.85
C ILE A 44 9.96 5.53 15.56
N ASP A 45 9.89 5.79 16.87
CA ASP A 45 11.07 5.87 17.71
C ASP A 45 11.56 4.46 18.05
N ILE A 46 12.79 4.16 17.62
CA ILE A 46 13.52 2.95 17.99
C ILE A 46 14.79 3.38 18.74
N ASN A 47 14.79 3.23 20.06
CA ASN A 47 15.93 3.54 20.93
C ASN A 47 16.49 4.96 20.73
N GLY A 48 15.61 5.96 20.61
CA GLY A 48 15.97 7.37 20.42
C GLY A 48 16.24 7.76 18.96
N LYS A 49 16.05 6.83 18.00
CA LYS A 49 16.17 7.08 16.57
C LYS A 49 14.80 7.04 15.90
N LYS A 50 14.44 8.10 15.21
CA LYS A 50 13.27 8.11 14.33
C LYS A 50 13.53 7.29 13.08
N VAL A 51 12.66 6.32 12.84
CA VAL A 51 12.69 5.41 11.70
C VAL A 51 11.31 5.45 11.04
N ASN A 52 11.27 5.84 9.78
CA ASN A 52 10.03 5.89 9.01
C ASN A 52 9.37 4.50 8.95
N PHE A 53 8.05 4.46 9.19
CA PHE A 53 7.24 3.25 9.25
C PHE A 53 7.34 2.37 8.00
N ARG A 54 7.47 2.97 6.81
CA ARG A 54 7.56 2.27 5.52
C ARG A 54 8.64 1.19 5.52
N LYS A 55 9.75 1.39 6.25
CA LYS A 55 10.87 0.43 6.34
C LYS A 55 10.48 -0.93 6.92
N PHE A 56 9.35 -1.02 7.62
CA PHE A 56 8.88 -2.27 8.22
C PHE A 56 7.99 -3.10 7.29
N ILE A 57 7.43 -2.47 6.25
CA ILE A 57 6.48 -3.12 5.35
C ILE A 57 6.93 -3.07 3.88
N GLU A 58 7.94 -2.27 3.56
CA GLU A 58 8.47 -2.18 2.20
C GLU A 58 9.30 -3.41 1.85
N GLY A 59 8.96 -4.02 0.70
CA GLY A 59 9.78 -4.99 0.01
C GLY A 59 10.47 -4.38 -1.22
N VAL A 60 11.50 -5.08 -1.70
CA VAL A 60 12.30 -4.67 -2.87
C VAL A 60 12.36 -5.84 -3.85
N HIS A 61 12.03 -5.58 -5.11
CA HIS A 61 12.27 -6.50 -6.23
C HIS A 61 13.48 -6.05 -7.03
N GLN A 62 14.39 -7.00 -7.29
CA GLN A 62 15.43 -6.86 -8.29
C GLN A 62 14.95 -7.59 -9.54
N ILE A 63 14.68 -6.84 -10.60
CA ILE A 63 14.04 -7.35 -11.80
C ILE A 63 15.08 -7.41 -12.91
N HIS A 64 15.13 -8.57 -13.55
CA HIS A 64 15.98 -8.84 -14.70
C HIS A 64 15.08 -9.17 -15.89
N PHE A 65 15.03 -8.26 -16.86
CA PHE A 65 14.27 -8.43 -18.08
C PHE A 65 15.22 -8.81 -19.21
N LYS A 66 15.06 -10.00 -19.78
CA LYS A 66 15.92 -10.53 -20.85
C LYS A 66 15.08 -10.83 -22.08
N ASN A 67 15.58 -10.44 -23.25
CA ASN A 67 15.02 -10.88 -24.52
C ASN A 67 15.38 -12.35 -24.78
N THR A 68 14.38 -13.21 -24.99
CA THR A 68 14.62 -14.64 -25.26
C THR A 68 15.11 -14.91 -26.68
N GLU A 69 14.99 -13.94 -27.58
CA GLU A 69 15.34 -14.04 -29.01
C GLU A 69 16.62 -13.27 -29.37
N ALA A 70 17.15 -12.45 -28.46
CA ALA A 70 18.40 -11.70 -28.63
C ALA A 70 19.27 -11.84 -27.38
N GLU A 71 20.41 -12.52 -27.52
CA GLU A 71 21.23 -12.95 -26.38
C GLU A 71 21.90 -11.78 -25.64
N ASP A 72 22.11 -10.66 -26.32
CA ASP A 72 22.81 -9.46 -25.81
C ASP A 72 21.86 -8.37 -25.24
N GLU A 73 20.54 -8.60 -25.25
CA GLU A 73 19.56 -7.64 -24.75
C GLU A 73 19.05 -8.02 -23.35
N GLU A 74 19.57 -7.33 -22.33
CA GLU A 74 19.06 -7.39 -20.96
C GLU A 74 18.89 -6.00 -20.35
N THR A 75 17.92 -5.87 -19.44
CA THR A 75 17.66 -4.64 -18.67
C THR A 75 17.39 -5.00 -17.23
N HIS A 76 17.97 -4.23 -16.31
CA HIS A 76 17.79 -4.39 -14.87
C HIS A 76 16.99 -3.21 -14.30
N SER A 77 16.02 -3.51 -13.45
CA SER A 77 15.30 -2.49 -12.67
C SER A 77 15.18 -2.92 -11.21
N VAL A 78 15.00 -1.93 -10.34
CA VAL A 78 14.71 -2.14 -8.93
C VAL A 78 13.39 -1.46 -8.62
N GLU A 79 12.46 -2.22 -8.05
CA GLU A 79 11.13 -1.74 -7.70
C GLU A 79 10.87 -1.95 -6.21
N THR A 80 10.09 -1.04 -5.61
CA THR A 80 9.66 -1.16 -4.21
C THR A 80 8.15 -1.38 -4.14
N PHE A 81 7.72 -2.14 -3.14
CA PHE A 81 6.31 -2.46 -2.92
C PHE A 81 6.01 -2.51 -1.42
N THR A 82 4.73 -2.43 -1.03
CA THR A 82 4.30 -2.50 0.38
C THR A 82 3.46 -3.73 0.68
N GLU A 83 3.08 -4.49 -0.34
CA GLU A 83 2.29 -5.71 -0.24
C GLU A 83 2.62 -6.66 -1.41
N VAL A 84 2.56 -7.97 -1.15
CA VAL A 84 2.74 -9.02 -2.17
C VAL A 84 1.37 -9.49 -2.64
N SER A 85 1.15 -9.52 -3.95
CA SER A 85 -0.06 -10.10 -4.54
C SER A 85 0.04 -11.64 -4.56
N TYR A 86 -1.02 -12.31 -4.09
CA TYR A 86 -1.16 -13.78 -4.10
C TYR A 86 -2.21 -14.24 -5.10
#